data_AF-A0A832TNC9-F1
#
_entry.id   AF-A0A832TNC9-F1
#
_cell.length_a   1.000
_cell.length_b   1.000
_cell.length_c   1.000
_cell.angle_alpha   90.00
_cell.angle_beta   90.00
_cell.angle_gamma   90.00
#
_symmetry.space_group_name_H-M   'P 1'
#
loop_
_entity.id
_entity.type
_entity.pdbx_description
1 polymer ?
#
loop_
_entity_poly.entity_id
_entity_poly.type
_entity_poly.pdbx_seq_one_letter_code
_entity_poly.pdbx_strand_id
1 'polypeptide(L)'
;MTEWNTETLAVLLVLAMIVLFPAGWVIIAFPESPYRPLSGEPVKEAAESAGIRVVNVTDTTWHLPGATGGNTYVLEDGEGNRMVIRTQAFDSPDSRDAAVLAYSGHMVGRGRPAGTMIVAGNHVIHAGPDPGNIFGRFAPGLGEQRVAG
;
A
#
# COMPACT_ATOMS: atom_id res chain seq x y z
N MET A 1 -39.86 -22.73 31.83
CA MET A 1 -39.09 -23.25 30.69
C MET A 1 -39.97 -23.13 29.48
N THR A 2 -39.66 -22.23 28.56
CA THR A 2 -40.42 -22.05 27.31
C THR A 2 -40.04 -23.19 26.37
N GLU A 3 -40.96 -24.12 26.16
CA GLU A 3 -40.81 -25.15 25.13
C GLU A 3 -40.88 -24.45 23.77
N TRP A 4 -39.76 -24.47 23.05
CA TRP A 4 -39.70 -23.90 21.72
C TRP A 4 -40.38 -24.87 20.75
N ASN A 5 -41.54 -24.47 20.23
CA ASN A 5 -42.25 -25.26 19.22
C ASN A 5 -41.38 -25.37 17.96
N THR A 6 -41.43 -26.53 17.29
CA THR A 6 -40.68 -26.83 16.06
C THR A 6 -40.89 -25.76 14.98
N GLU A 7 -42.08 -25.16 14.93
CA GLU A 7 -42.43 -24.06 14.03
C GLU A 7 -41.66 -22.77 14.35
N THR A 8 -41.53 -22.42 15.63
CA THR A 8 -40.74 -21.27 16.08
C THR A 8 -39.26 -21.48 15.77
N LEU A 9 -38.78 -22.71 15.91
CA LEU A 9 -37.40 -23.10 15.61
C LEU A 9 -37.12 -23.03 14.09
N ALA A 10 -38.07 -23.47 13.27
CA ALA A 10 -37.99 -23.36 11.81
C ALA A 10 -37.98 -21.90 11.32
N VAL A 11 -38.84 -21.05 11.89
CA VAL A 11 -38.88 -19.62 11.58
C VAL A 11 -37.57 -18.92 11.95
N LEU A 12 -37.01 -19.23 13.12
CA LEU A 12 -35.69 -18.72 13.54
C LEU A 12 -34.58 -19.17 12.59
N LEU A 13 -34.62 -20.41 12.12
CA LEU A 13 -33.63 -20.95 11.18
C LEU A 13 -33.70 -20.24 9.82
N VAL A 14 -34.90 -20.00 9.31
CA VAL A 14 -35.11 -19.26 8.05
C VAL A 14 -34.65 -17.80 8.20
N LEU A 15 -34.99 -17.14 9.31
CA LEU A 15 -34.52 -15.78 9.60
C LEU A 15 -33.00 -15.70 9.71
N ALA A 16 -32.39 -16.65 10.44
CA ALA A 16 -30.94 -16.74 10.54
C ALA A 16 -30.30 -16.95 9.16
N MET A 17 -30.89 -17.79 8.31
CA MET A 17 -30.39 -18.01 6.95
C MET A 17 -30.51 -16.75 6.08
N ILE A 18 -31.62 -16.03 6.14
CA ILE A 18 -31.83 -14.78 5.39
C ILE A 18 -30.86 -13.68 5.82
N VAL A 19 -30.41 -13.67 7.08
CA VAL A 19 -29.46 -12.65 7.58
C VAL A 19 -28.00 -13.09 7.40
N LEU A 20 -27.67 -14.33 7.75
CA LEU A 20 -26.30 -14.84 7.74
C LEU A 20 -25.81 -15.14 6.32
N PHE A 21 -26.69 -15.54 5.41
CA PHE A 21 -26.29 -15.89 4.05
C PHE A 21 -25.84 -14.66 3.24
N PRO A 22 -26.56 -13.52 3.23
CA PRO A 22 -26.07 -12.30 2.59
C PRO A 22 -24.84 -11.72 3.29
N ALA A 23 -24.80 -11.74 4.62
CA ALA A 23 -23.65 -11.22 5.38
C ALA A 23 -22.38 -12.04 5.13
N GLY A 24 -22.49 -13.37 5.17
CA GLY A 24 -21.38 -14.28 4.85
C GLY A 24 -20.94 -14.17 3.39
N TRP A 25 -21.90 -13.97 2.46
CA TRP A 25 -21.58 -13.75 1.06
C TRP A 25 -20.81 -12.46 0.83
N VAL A 26 -21.17 -11.35 1.49
CA VAL A 26 -20.46 -10.06 1.37
C VAL A 26 -19.00 -10.19 1.85
N ILE A 27 -18.75 -10.92 2.95
CA ILE A 27 -17.39 -11.13 3.46
C ILE A 27 -16.52 -11.93 2.48
N ILE A 28 -17.10 -12.91 1.76
CA ILE A 28 -16.37 -13.72 0.78
C ILE A 28 -16.23 -12.99 -0.57
N ALA A 29 -17.27 -12.29 -1.01
CA ALA A 29 -17.33 -11.64 -2.31
C ALA A 29 -16.54 -10.32 -2.35
N PHE A 30 -16.39 -9.66 -1.20
CA PHE A 30 -15.60 -8.44 -1.04
C PHE A 30 -14.48 -8.71 -0.03
N PRO A 31 -13.45 -9.50 -0.41
CA PRO A 31 -12.27 -9.61 0.43
C PRO A 31 -11.76 -8.20 0.71
N GLU A 32 -11.52 -7.88 1.98
CA GLU A 32 -10.80 -6.65 2.36
C GLU A 32 -9.59 -6.56 1.43
N SER A 33 -9.48 -5.42 0.74
CA SER A 33 -8.58 -5.14 -0.37
C SER A 33 -7.31 -6.00 -0.37
N PRO A 34 -6.87 -6.58 -1.51
CA PRO A 34 -5.78 -7.58 -1.64
C PRO A 34 -4.38 -7.07 -1.23
N TYR A 35 -4.36 -5.92 -0.60
CA TYR A 35 -3.25 -5.06 -0.31
C TYR A 35 -3.06 -5.04 1.19
N ARG A 36 -2.13 -5.86 1.69
CA ARG A 36 -1.77 -5.82 3.10
C ARG A 36 -1.37 -4.38 3.48
N PRO A 37 -1.90 -3.82 4.58
CA PRO A 37 -1.32 -2.62 5.14
C PRO A 37 0.15 -2.93 5.47
N LEU A 38 1.07 -2.18 4.86
CA LEU A 38 2.47 -2.22 5.26
C LEU A 38 2.52 -1.65 6.69
N SER A 39 2.57 -2.53 7.70
CA SER A 39 2.79 -2.12 9.08
C SER A 39 4.30 -1.97 9.32
N GLY A 40 4.77 -0.81 9.77
CA GLY A 40 6.19 -0.57 10.11
C GLY A 40 6.90 0.40 9.15
N GLU A 41 8.23 0.29 9.07
CA GLU A 41 9.09 1.05 8.14
C GLU A 41 9.58 0.12 7.00
N PRO A 42 8.71 -0.26 6.04
CA PRO A 42 9.01 -1.33 5.07
C PRO A 42 10.23 -1.04 4.21
N VAL A 43 10.50 0.24 3.94
CA VAL A 43 11.69 0.67 3.19
C VAL A 43 12.96 0.47 4.00
N LYS A 44 12.92 0.72 5.31
CA LYS A 44 14.09 0.56 6.18
C LYS A 44 14.42 -0.90 6.38
N GLU A 45 13.43 -1.73 6.72
CA GLU A 45 13.63 -3.17 6.90
C GLU A 45 14.15 -3.83 5.60
N ALA A 46 13.55 -3.48 4.46
CA ALA A 46 14.01 -3.97 3.17
C ALA A 46 15.43 -3.48 2.83
N ALA A 47 15.75 -2.21 3.08
CA ALA A 47 17.08 -1.65 2.84
C ALA A 47 18.15 -2.31 3.72
N GLU A 48 17.89 -2.46 5.02
CA GLU A 48 18.81 -3.11 5.96
C GLU A 48 19.07 -4.57 5.58
N SER A 49 18.03 -5.31 5.18
CA SER A 49 18.18 -6.69 4.70
C SER A 49 19.02 -6.82 3.42
N ALA A 50 19.03 -5.76 2.60
CA ALA A 50 19.82 -5.66 1.37
C ALA A 50 21.23 -5.08 1.59
N GLY A 51 21.63 -4.81 2.85
CA GLY A 51 22.92 -4.22 3.18
C GLY A 51 23.04 -2.74 2.78
N ILE A 52 21.92 -2.06 2.56
CA ILE A 52 21.84 -0.63 2.22
C ILE A 52 21.58 0.16 3.50
N ARG A 53 22.33 1.25 3.71
CA ARG A 53 22.21 2.07 4.92
C ARG A 53 21.12 3.12 4.73
N VAL A 54 20.22 3.22 5.71
CA VAL A 54 19.31 4.37 5.82
C VAL A 54 20.04 5.51 6.52
N VAL A 55 20.34 6.58 5.79
CA VAL A 55 21.11 7.74 6.28
C VAL A 55 20.19 8.77 6.93
N ASN A 56 18.98 8.93 6.42
CA ASN A 56 18.01 9.88 6.95
C ASN A 56 16.58 9.38 6.73
N VAL A 57 15.71 9.65 7.70
CA VAL A 57 14.27 9.44 7.63
C VAL A 57 13.60 10.75 8.03
N THR A 58 12.68 11.24 7.22
CA THR A 58 11.95 12.47 7.49
C THR A 58 10.47 12.24 7.20
N ASP A 59 9.63 12.46 8.20
CA ASP A 59 8.18 12.40 8.05
C ASP A 59 7.76 13.47 7.04
N THR A 60 7.11 13.05 5.97
CA THR A 60 6.69 13.89 4.86
C THR A 60 5.34 13.41 4.37
N THR A 61 4.31 14.21 4.62
CA THR A 61 2.98 13.97 4.07
C THR A 61 2.78 14.82 2.83
N TRP A 62 2.38 14.20 1.73
CA TRP A 62 2.06 14.88 0.49
C TRP A 62 0.72 15.60 0.63
N HIS A 63 0.62 16.79 0.04
CA HIS A 63 -0.62 17.56 0.03
C HIS A 63 -1.54 17.05 -1.08
N LEU A 64 -2.02 15.82 -0.94
CA LEU A 64 -2.95 15.17 -1.86
C LEU A 64 -4.21 14.69 -1.13
N PRO A 65 -5.38 14.66 -1.80
CA PRO A 65 -6.58 14.08 -1.23
C PRO A 65 -6.35 12.63 -0.79
N GLY A 66 -6.81 12.30 0.42
CA GLY A 66 -6.68 10.97 1.01
C GLY A 66 -5.28 10.61 1.51
N ALA A 67 -4.29 11.50 1.45
CA ALA A 67 -2.97 11.27 2.03
C ALA A 67 -3.04 11.24 3.57
N THR A 68 -2.65 10.12 4.19
CA THR A 68 -2.78 9.91 5.64
C THR A 68 -1.44 10.00 6.39
N GLY A 69 -0.32 9.87 5.69
CA GLY A 69 1.02 9.98 6.27
C GLY A 69 2.07 9.42 5.33
N GLY A 70 3.34 9.79 5.49
CA GLY A 70 4.38 9.35 4.58
C GLY A 70 5.78 9.70 5.09
N ASN A 71 6.79 9.01 4.57
CA ASN A 71 8.18 9.17 4.98
C ASN A 71 9.08 9.34 3.77
N THR A 72 10.06 10.23 3.89
CA THR A 72 11.18 10.36 2.96
C THR A 72 12.40 9.66 3.55
N TYR A 73 12.90 8.64 2.87
CA TYR A 73 14.11 7.91 3.19
C TYR A 73 15.25 8.35 2.27
N VAL A 74 16.43 8.54 2.84
CA VAL A 74 17.68 8.67 2.08
C VAL A 74 18.49 7.42 2.31
N LEU A 75 18.68 6.64 1.25
CA LEU A 75 19.48 5.42 1.24
C LEU A 75 20.88 5.72 0.71
N GLU A 76 21.88 5.05 1.28
CA GLU A 76 23.28 5.08 0.82
C GLU A 76 23.81 3.64 0.75
N ASP A 77 24.44 3.29 -0.37
CA ASP A 77 25.10 1.99 -0.53
C ASP A 77 26.58 2.03 -0.08
N GLY A 78 27.24 0.86 -0.09
CA GLY A 78 28.65 0.74 0.29
C GLY A 78 29.63 1.47 -0.63
N GLU A 79 29.19 1.96 -1.80
CA GLU A 79 29.98 2.73 -2.75
C GLU A 79 29.77 4.25 -2.58
N GLY A 80 28.86 4.66 -1.68
CA GLY A 80 28.52 6.05 -1.42
C GLY A 80 27.45 6.61 -2.38
N ASN A 81 26.81 5.78 -3.21
CA ASN A 81 25.70 6.18 -4.03
C ASN A 81 24.48 6.46 -3.16
N ARG A 82 23.77 7.57 -3.45
CA ARG A 82 22.60 7.98 -2.68
C ARG A 82 21.33 7.93 -3.49
N MET A 83 20.28 7.40 -2.88
CA MET A 83 18.95 7.31 -3.46
C MET A 83 17.91 7.88 -2.49
N VAL A 84 16.98 8.68 -2.99
CA VAL A 84 15.87 9.20 -2.21
C VAL A 84 14.62 8.39 -2.53
N ILE A 85 13.97 7.86 -1.50
CA ILE A 85 12.69 7.16 -1.61
C ILE A 85 11.66 7.92 -0.80
N ARG A 86 10.52 8.19 -1.41
CA ARG A 86 9.39 8.81 -0.71
C ARG A 86 8.26 7.81 -0.66
N THR A 87 7.66 7.66 0.50
CA THR A 87 6.51 6.80 0.74
C THR A 87 5.34 7.67 1.13
N GLN A 88 4.16 7.34 0.63
CA GLN A 88 2.92 8.02 0.97
C GLN A 88 1.81 7.00 1.16
N ALA A 89 1.28 6.92 2.36
CA ALA A 89 0.07 6.17 2.69
C ALA A 89 -1.18 6.97 2.29
N PHE A 90 -2.20 6.25 1.82
CA PHE A 90 -3.51 6.79 1.51
C PHE A 90 -4.60 6.09 2.34
N ASP A 91 -5.71 6.80 2.54
CA ASP A 91 -6.91 6.31 3.22
C ASP A 91 -7.62 5.18 2.45
N SER A 92 -7.52 5.20 1.12
CA SER A 92 -8.15 4.22 0.23
C SER A 92 -7.30 3.92 -1.01
N PRO A 93 -7.49 2.73 -1.64
CA PRO A 93 -6.90 2.42 -2.93
C PRO A 93 -7.29 3.40 -4.04
N ASP A 94 -8.51 3.94 -4.00
CA ASP A 94 -9.00 4.89 -5.00
C ASP A 94 -8.27 6.23 -4.90
N SER A 95 -8.07 6.76 -3.69
CA SER A 95 -7.26 7.97 -3.45
C SER A 95 -5.81 7.79 -3.93
N ARG A 96 -5.24 6.60 -3.67
CA ARG A 96 -3.90 6.22 -4.14
C ARG A 96 -3.81 6.21 -5.66
N ASP A 97 -4.76 5.58 -6.34
CA ASP A 97 -4.76 5.46 -7.79
C ASP A 97 -5.02 6.81 -8.46
N ALA A 98 -5.88 7.64 -7.88
CA ALA A 98 -6.07 9.02 -8.30
C ALA A 98 -4.77 9.84 -8.14
N ALA A 99 -4.01 9.63 -7.06
CA ALA A 99 -2.71 10.28 -6.88
C ALA A 99 -1.66 9.81 -7.89
N VAL A 100 -1.62 8.51 -8.21
CA VAL A 100 -0.76 7.95 -9.26
C VAL A 100 -1.14 8.53 -10.62
N LEU A 101 -2.43 8.60 -10.95
CA LEU A 101 -2.95 9.20 -12.17
C LEU A 101 -2.69 10.70 -12.25
N ALA A 102 -2.79 11.42 -11.14
CA ALA A 102 -2.41 12.83 -11.08
C ALA A 102 -0.91 12.98 -11.33
N TYR A 103 -0.08 12.15 -10.72
CA TYR A 103 1.36 12.14 -10.94
C TYR A 103 1.72 11.85 -12.40
N SER A 104 1.07 10.85 -13.01
CA SER A 104 1.29 10.49 -14.41
C SER A 104 0.69 11.49 -15.42
N GLY A 105 -0.46 12.08 -15.11
CA GLY A 105 -1.10 13.12 -15.91
C GLY A 105 -0.27 14.40 -15.96
N HIS A 106 0.43 14.76 -14.88
CA HIS A 106 1.40 15.85 -14.90
C HIS A 106 2.68 15.54 -15.72
N MET A 107 2.88 14.30 -16.18
CA MET A 107 4.03 13.91 -17.02
C MET A 107 3.84 14.21 -18.51
N VAL A 108 2.62 14.50 -18.99
CA VAL A 108 2.38 14.83 -20.41
C VAL A 108 2.78 16.30 -20.66
N GLY A 109 4.07 16.52 -20.90
CA GLY A 109 4.61 17.81 -21.38
C GLY A 109 5.71 18.46 -20.54
N ARG A 110 5.99 18.00 -19.31
CA ARG A 110 7.02 18.58 -18.40
C ARG A 110 8.28 17.74 -18.18
N GLY A 111 8.49 16.70 -18.99
CA GLY A 111 9.55 15.72 -18.77
C GLY A 111 9.16 14.73 -17.68
N ARG A 112 9.52 13.45 -17.86
CA ARG A 112 9.28 12.42 -16.85
C ARG A 112 10.10 12.77 -15.60
N PRO A 113 9.51 12.93 -14.40
CA PRO A 113 10.30 13.01 -13.18
C PRO A 113 11.22 11.78 -13.11
N ALA A 114 12.50 12.03 -12.86
CA ALA A 114 13.50 10.97 -12.80
C ALA A 114 13.21 10.08 -11.59
N GLY A 115 12.86 8.81 -11.85
CA GLY A 115 12.48 7.87 -10.81
C GLY A 115 11.51 6.80 -11.26
N THR A 116 11.15 5.90 -10.35
CA THR A 116 10.15 4.84 -10.53
C THR A 116 9.06 5.01 -9.48
N MET A 117 7.80 4.98 -9.90
CA MET A 117 6.64 4.96 -9.00
C MET A 117 6.20 3.50 -8.82
N ILE A 118 6.09 3.07 -7.57
CA ILE A 118 5.66 1.72 -7.21
C ILE A 118 4.44 1.83 -6.30
N VAL A 119 3.46 0.98 -6.56
CA VAL A 119 2.28 0.82 -5.72
C VAL A 119 2.46 -0.45 -4.89
N ALA A 120 2.39 -0.29 -3.57
CA ALA A 120 2.47 -1.37 -2.59
C ALA A 120 1.35 -1.19 -1.56
N GLY A 121 0.25 -1.90 -1.79
CA GLY A 121 -1.00 -1.71 -1.05
C GLY A 121 -1.54 -0.28 -1.07
N ASN A 122 -2.02 0.26 0.06
CA ASN A 122 -2.48 1.66 0.13
C ASN A 122 -1.34 2.68 0.11
N HIS A 123 -0.11 2.25 -0.15
CA HIS A 123 1.05 3.12 -0.23
C HIS A 123 1.50 3.32 -1.67
N VAL A 124 1.98 4.53 -1.93
CA VAL A 124 2.77 4.85 -3.11
C VAL A 124 4.20 5.10 -2.69
N ILE A 125 5.13 4.48 -3.41
CA ILE A 125 6.56 4.60 -3.21
C ILE A 125 7.14 5.26 -4.46
N HIS A 126 7.65 6.47 -4.31
CA HIS A 126 8.41 7.15 -5.34
C HIS A 126 9.91 6.96 -5.08
N ALA A 127 10.51 6.06 -5.85
CA ALA A 127 11.95 5.89 -5.94
C ALA A 127 12.53 6.98 -6.85
N GLY A 128 13.47 7.79 -6.37
CA GLY A 128 14.20 8.74 -7.21
C GLY A 128 15.14 8.06 -8.20
N PRO A 129 16.08 8.81 -8.83
CA PRO A 129 17.14 8.23 -9.64
C PRO A 129 17.86 7.13 -8.86
N ASP A 130 18.16 6.01 -9.52
CA ASP A 130 18.74 4.82 -8.90
C ASP A 130 20.22 4.62 -9.32
N PRO A 131 21.15 5.46 -8.83
CA PRO A 131 22.57 5.25 -9.07
C PRO A 131 23.01 3.96 -8.36
N GLY A 132 23.61 3.03 -9.10
CA GLY A 132 24.14 1.78 -8.52
C GLY A 132 23.09 0.68 -8.31
N ASN A 133 21.90 0.76 -8.92
CA ASN A 133 20.87 -0.29 -8.81
C ASN A 133 20.51 -0.62 -7.34
N ILE A 134 20.42 0.41 -6.50
CA ILE A 134 19.98 0.33 -5.11
C ILE A 134 18.54 -0.18 -5.08
N PHE A 135 17.66 0.37 -5.92
CA PHE A 135 16.26 -0.05 -6.00
C PHE A 135 16.12 -1.53 -6.32
N GLY A 136 16.81 -2.03 -7.34
CA GLY A 136 16.76 -3.44 -7.71
C GLY A 136 17.22 -4.40 -6.62
N ARG A 137 18.05 -3.94 -5.66
CA ARG A 137 18.56 -4.74 -4.54
C ARG A 137 17.57 -4.86 -3.38
N PHE A 138 16.85 -3.80 -3.02
CA PHE A 138 15.91 -3.84 -1.89
C PHE A 138 14.44 -4.01 -2.31
N ALA A 139 14.07 -3.72 -3.56
CA ALA A 139 12.71 -3.87 -4.06
C ALA A 139 12.10 -5.26 -3.81
N PRO A 140 12.82 -6.40 -3.96
CA PRO A 140 12.25 -7.72 -3.65
C PRO A 140 11.77 -7.86 -2.19
N GLY A 141 12.33 -7.07 -1.25
CA GLY A 141 11.95 -7.07 0.16
C GLY A 141 10.66 -6.31 0.47
N LEU A 142 10.16 -5.47 -0.44
CA LEU A 142 8.94 -4.67 -0.24
C LEU A 142 7.63 -5.46 -0.52
N GLY A 143 7.71 -6.74 -0.90
CA GLY A 143 6.55 -7.61 -1.14
C GLY A 143 5.90 -7.44 -2.52
N GLU A 144 4.62 -7.83 -2.67
CA GLU A 144 3.87 -7.67 -3.93
C GLU A 144 3.78 -6.20 -4.33
N GLN A 145 4.44 -5.86 -5.43
CA GLN A 145 4.54 -4.52 -5.96
C GLN A 145 4.08 -4.48 -7.40
N ARG A 146 3.43 -3.37 -7.77
CA ARG A 146 3.16 -3.05 -9.16
C ARG A 146 3.87 -1.75 -9.51
N VAL A 147 4.68 -1.78 -10.57
CA VAL A 147 5.23 -0.57 -11.17
C VAL A 147 4.06 0.21 -11.78
N ALA A 148 3.87 1.44 -11.31
CA ALA A 148 2.90 2.36 -11.89
C ALA A 148 3.56 3.04 -13.10
N GLY A 149 3.11 2.66 -14.30
CA GLY A 149 3.60 3.16 -15.58
C GLY A 149 2.47 3.71 -16.43
#